data_AF-V4B6C3-F1
#
_entry.id   AF-V4B6C3-F1
#
_cell.length_a   1.000
_cell.length_b   1.000
_cell.length_c   1.000
_cell.angle_alpha   90.00
_cell.angle_beta   90.00
_cell.angle_gamma   90.00
#
_symmetry.space_group_name_H-M   'P 1'
#
loop_
_entity.id
_entity.type
_entity.pdbx_description
1 polymer ?
#
loop_
_entity_poly.entity_id
_entity_poly.type
_entity_poly.pdbx_seq_one_letter_code
_entity_poly.pdbx_strand_id
1 'polypeptide(L)'
;FPVKRRLLTEDEYLEMKERETEKALEELREYCKSPKCDSWKVISRIKSPSRFASFVEGEDHLSDDEFYNHNVYSTHLPSDSYSEDEMSEIEFRSTSP
;
A
#
# COMPACT_ATOMS: atom_id res chain seq x y z
N PHE A 1 26.98 -25.92 2.34
CA PHE A 1 25.57 -25.90 1.88
C PHE A 1 24.91 -24.63 2.40
N PRO A 2 24.22 -23.81 1.58
CA PRO A 2 23.55 -22.62 2.08
C PRO A 2 22.41 -23.00 3.04
N VAL A 3 22.17 -22.16 4.04
CA VAL A 3 21.06 -22.35 4.99
C VAL A 3 19.75 -22.29 4.20
N LYS A 4 18.87 -23.30 4.36
CA LYS A 4 17.55 -23.29 3.73
C LYS A 4 16.77 -22.08 4.22
N ARG A 5 16.27 -21.26 3.29
CA ARG A 5 15.44 -20.10 3.62
C ARG A 5 14.15 -20.58 4.25
N ARG A 6 13.76 -19.96 5.36
CA ARG A 6 12.47 -20.16 6.01
C ARG A 6 11.48 -19.12 5.42
N LEU A 7 10.27 -19.56 5.10
CA LEU A 7 9.18 -18.66 4.72
C LEU A 7 8.63 -17.95 5.96
N LEU A 8 8.03 -16.79 5.74
CA LEU A 8 7.38 -16.01 6.79
C LEU A 8 6.13 -16.71 7.28
N THR A 9 5.84 -16.58 8.58
CA THR A 9 4.49 -16.87 9.08
C THR A 9 3.54 -15.74 8.68
N GLU A 10 2.23 -15.99 8.76
CA GLU A 10 1.21 -14.98 8.48
C GLU A 10 1.37 -13.75 9.40
N ASP A 11 1.57 -13.98 10.69
CA ASP A 11 1.81 -12.90 11.66
C ASP A 11 3.04 -12.06 11.31
N GLU A 12 4.16 -12.70 10.94
CA GLU A 12 5.39 -12.00 10.53
C GLU A 12 5.15 -11.15 9.27
N TYR A 13 4.36 -11.68 8.32
CA TYR A 13 4.01 -10.97 7.10
C TYR A 13 3.14 -9.73 7.40
N LEU A 14 2.11 -9.88 8.24
CA LEU A 14 1.22 -8.78 8.61
C LEU A 14 1.97 -7.67 9.34
N GLU A 15 2.81 -8.03 10.31
CA GLU A 15 3.61 -7.06 11.06
C GLU A 15 4.59 -6.30 10.15
N MET A 16 5.22 -6.99 9.19
CA MET A 16 6.07 -6.34 8.20
C MET A 16 5.30 -5.44 7.24
N LYS A 17 4.10 -5.87 6.81
CA LYS A 17 3.24 -5.06 5.94
C LYS A 17 2.93 -3.71 6.60
N GLU A 18 2.54 -3.72 7.86
CA GLU A 18 2.22 -2.49 8.60
C GLU A 18 3.45 -1.61 8.77
N ARG A 19 4.54 -2.18 9.31
CA ARG A 19 5.77 -1.45 9.59
C ARG A 19 6.42 -0.84 8.33
N GLU A 20 6.46 -1.59 7.24
CA GLU A 20 7.06 -1.11 5.99
C GLU A 20 6.19 -0.04 5.35
N THR A 21 4.85 -0.16 5.44
CA THR A 21 3.93 0.88 4.95
C THR A 21 4.10 2.17 5.74
N GLU A 22 4.14 2.10 7.07
CA GLU A 22 4.36 3.26 7.94
C GLU A 22 5.68 3.95 7.62
N LYS A 23 6.77 3.17 7.54
CA LYS A 23 8.10 3.68 7.22
C LYS A 23 8.14 4.35 5.84
N ALA A 24 7.60 3.72 4.81
CA ALA A 24 7.59 4.28 3.45
C ALA A 24 6.77 5.58 3.37
N LEU A 25 5.67 5.69 4.11
CA LEU A 25 4.89 6.91 4.18
C LEU A 25 5.66 8.03 4.87
N GLU A 26 6.38 7.75 5.96
CA GLU A 26 7.21 8.75 6.65
C GLU A 26 8.35 9.24 5.75
N GLU A 27 9.09 8.33 5.11
CA GLU A 27 10.15 8.66 4.15
C GLU A 27 9.61 9.52 2.99
N LEU A 28 8.39 9.24 2.53
CA LEU A 28 7.73 10.05 1.51
C LEU A 28 7.43 11.48 2.01
N ARG A 29 6.92 11.64 3.25
CA ARG A 29 6.68 12.96 3.84
C ARG A 29 7.98 13.76 3.95
N GLU A 30 9.05 13.12 4.44
CA GLU A 30 10.37 13.74 4.54
C GLU A 30 10.89 14.18 3.17
N TYR A 31 10.76 13.32 2.15
CA TYR A 31 11.15 13.68 0.78
C TYR A 31 10.38 14.90 0.29
N CYS A 32 9.05 14.95 0.51
CA CYS A 32 8.21 16.07 0.12
C CYS A 32 8.61 17.38 0.81
N LYS A 33 9.08 17.32 2.07
CA LYS A 33 9.61 18.48 2.82
C LYS A 33 11.03 18.88 2.41
N SER A 34 11.73 18.01 1.69
CA SER A 34 13.12 18.25 1.30
C SER A 34 13.25 19.20 0.10
N PRO A 35 14.37 19.94 -0.03
CA PRO A 35 14.63 20.77 -1.21
C PRO A 35 14.83 19.97 -2.51
N LYS A 36 14.86 18.63 -2.45
CA LYS A 36 14.96 17.74 -3.62
C LYS A 36 13.59 17.49 -4.27
N CYS A 37 12.50 17.84 -3.60
CA CYS A 37 11.15 17.72 -4.13
C CYS A 37 10.82 18.90 -5.04
N ASP A 38 10.50 18.63 -6.31
CA ASP A 38 9.95 19.63 -7.22
C ASP A 38 8.47 19.88 -6.87
N SER A 39 8.27 20.74 -5.87
CA SER A 39 6.96 21.02 -5.28
C SER A 39 5.96 21.55 -6.30
N TRP A 40 6.40 22.40 -7.23
CA TRP A 40 5.52 22.97 -8.26
C TRP A 40 5.05 21.91 -9.25
N LYS A 41 5.93 21.00 -9.66
CA LYS A 41 5.56 19.88 -10.52
C LYS A 41 4.59 18.93 -9.83
N VAL A 42 4.78 18.64 -8.55
CA VAL A 42 3.85 17.81 -7.77
C VAL A 42 2.48 18.50 -7.68
N ILE A 43 2.44 19.75 -7.22
CA ILE A 43 1.21 20.53 -7.04
C ILE A 43 0.41 20.64 -8.35
N SER A 44 1.08 20.77 -9.50
CA SER A 44 0.40 20.85 -10.81
C SER A 44 -0.31 19.56 -11.25
N ARG A 45 -0.01 18.41 -10.63
CA ARG A 45 -0.51 17.08 -11.06
C ARG A 45 -1.50 16.46 -10.09
N ILE A 46 -1.47 16.87 -8.83
CA ILE A 46 -2.33 16.30 -7.79
C ILE A 46 -3.73 16.89 -7.84
N LYS A 47 -4.74 16.07 -7.54
CA LYS A 47 -6.16 16.46 -7.58
C LYS A 47 -6.52 17.48 -6.50
N SER A 48 -5.95 17.36 -5.31
CA SER A 48 -6.23 18.22 -4.17
C SER A 48 -4.91 18.64 -3.50
N PRO A 49 -4.41 19.86 -3.79
CA PRO A 49 -3.22 20.39 -3.14
C PRO A 49 -3.39 20.55 -1.63
N SER A 50 -4.58 20.90 -1.15
CA SER A 50 -4.85 21.05 0.28
C SER A 50 -4.73 19.72 1.01
N ARG A 51 -5.33 18.65 0.49
CA ARG A 51 -5.23 17.32 1.11
C ARG A 51 -3.80 16.79 1.09
N PHE A 52 -3.07 17.06 0.00
CA PHE A 52 -1.64 16.73 -0.06
C PHE A 52 -0.80 17.47 0.97
N ALA A 53 -1.12 18.73 1.26
CA ALA A 53 -0.43 19.50 2.30
C ALA A 53 -0.78 19.07 3.73
N SER A 54 -1.97 18.50 3.96
CA SER A 54 -2.38 17.90 5.25
C SER A 54 -1.71 16.53 5.50
N PHE A 55 -1.71 15.65 4.48
CA PHE A 55 -0.62 14.66 4.33
C PHE A 55 0.73 15.43 4.30
N VAL A 56 1.94 14.91 4.18
CA VAL A 56 3.17 15.75 4.36
C VAL A 56 3.29 16.36 5.79
N GLU A 57 2.41 17.26 6.25
CA GLU A 57 2.42 17.83 7.60
C GLU A 57 2.16 16.79 8.70
N GLY A 58 1.37 15.74 8.43
CA GLY A 58 1.29 14.59 9.34
C GLY A 58 -0.08 13.91 9.39
N GLU A 59 -1.10 14.48 8.77
CA GLU A 59 -2.43 13.84 8.73
C GLU A 59 -2.41 12.56 7.90
N ASP A 60 -3.40 11.71 8.12
CA ASP A 60 -3.54 10.42 7.46
C ASP A 60 -3.58 10.54 5.93
N HIS A 61 -3.03 9.51 5.28
CA HIS A 61 -2.97 9.43 3.82
C HIS A 61 -4.34 9.08 3.18
N LEU A 62 -5.22 8.46 3.96
CA LEU A 62 -6.57 8.08 3.55
C LEU A 62 -7.60 9.00 4.21
N SER A 63 -8.67 9.33 3.49
CA SER A 63 -9.84 9.91 4.12
C SER A 63 -10.75 8.83 4.71
N ASP A 64 -11.58 9.19 5.68
CA ASP A 64 -12.56 8.28 6.28
C ASP A 64 -13.43 7.57 5.23
N ASP A 65 -13.88 8.31 4.21
CA ASP A 65 -14.67 7.75 3.10
C ASP A 65 -13.90 6.69 2.30
N GLU A 66 -12.60 6.88 2.08
CA GLU A 66 -11.78 5.92 1.33
C GLU A 66 -11.54 4.67 2.16
N PHE A 67 -11.26 4.85 3.45
CA PHE A 67 -11.13 3.76 4.40
C PHE A 67 -12.43 2.97 4.49
N TYR A 68 -13.58 3.64 4.63
CA TYR A 68 -14.87 2.98 4.71
C TYR A 68 -15.19 2.24 3.41
N ASN A 69 -15.05 2.89 2.25
CA ASN A 69 -15.29 2.24 0.97
C ASN A 69 -14.39 1.00 0.80
N HIS A 70 -13.09 1.11 1.09
CA HIS A 70 -12.17 -0.02 0.98
C HIS A 70 -12.60 -1.18 1.88
N ASN A 71 -12.91 -0.93 3.15
CA ASN A 71 -13.29 -1.99 4.09
C ASN A 71 -14.65 -2.62 3.73
N VAL A 72 -15.63 -1.82 3.32
CA VAL A 72 -16.95 -2.30 2.91
C VAL A 72 -16.84 -3.17 1.66
N TYR A 73 -16.13 -2.73 0.62
CA TYR A 73 -15.95 -3.55 -0.58
C TYR A 73 -15.07 -4.79 -0.33
N SER A 74 -14.04 -4.68 0.52
CA SER A 74 -13.18 -5.82 0.88
C SER A 74 -13.91 -6.87 1.72
N THR A 75 -14.93 -6.48 2.50
CA THR A 75 -15.72 -7.41 3.32
C THR A 75 -16.93 -7.98 2.56
N HIS A 76 -17.40 -7.29 1.52
CA HIS A 76 -18.52 -7.73 0.68
C HIS A 76 -18.13 -8.55 -0.55
N LEU A 77 -16.83 -8.74 -0.84
CA LEU A 77 -16.39 -9.77 -1.77
C LEU A 77 -16.55 -11.14 -1.08
N PRO A 78 -17.48 -12.01 -1.52
CA PRO A 78 -17.54 -13.37 -1.03
C PRO A 78 -16.24 -14.06 -1.46
N SER A 79 -15.58 -14.75 -0.53
CA SER A 79 -14.43 -15.62 -0.79
C SER A 79 -14.69 -16.63 -1.93
N ASP A 80 -15.96 -16.89 -2.25
CA ASP A 80 -16.41 -17.86 -3.25
C ASP A 80 -16.72 -17.24 -4.63
N SER A 81 -16.45 -15.94 -4.85
CA SER A 81 -16.69 -15.27 -6.14
C SER A 81 -15.54 -15.44 -7.15
N TYR A 82 -14.45 -16.11 -6.79
CA TYR A 82 -13.39 -16.44 -7.75
C TYR A 82 -13.81 -17.68 -8.54
N SER A 83 -14.10 -17.52 -9.82
CA SER A 83 -14.24 -18.66 -10.73
C SER A 83 -12.91 -19.42 -10.81
N GLU A 84 -12.95 -20.75 -10.86
CA GLU A 84 -11.78 -21.65 -10.92
C GLU A 84 -10.77 -21.24 -12.00
N ASP A 85 -11.25 -20.63 -13.10
CA ASP A 85 -10.42 -20.11 -14.19
C ASP A 85 -9.45 -19.00 -13.75
N GLU A 86 -9.84 -18.10 -12.84
CA GLU A 86 -9.02 -16.97 -12.38
C GLU A 86 -7.98 -17.37 -11.32
N MET A 87 -8.21 -18.48 -10.60
CA MET A 87 -7.25 -19.01 -9.61
C MET A 87 -5.96 -19.53 -10.29
N SER A 88 -6.08 -20.02 -11.53
CA SER A 88 -4.98 -20.57 -12.31
C SER A 88 -3.98 -19.50 -12.80
N GLU A 89 -4.46 -18.29 -13.09
CA GLU A 89 -3.64 -17.14 -13.50
C GLU A 89 -2.77 -16.61 -12.34
N ILE A 90 -3.31 -16.64 -11.12
CA ILE A 90 -2.63 -16.17 -9.92
C ILE A 90 -1.52 -17.15 -9.50
N GLU A 91 -1.78 -18.46 -9.54
CA GLU A 91 -0.76 -19.48 -9.24
C GLU A 91 0.41 -19.42 -10.25
N PHE A 92 0.14 -19.20 -11.54
CA PHE A 92 1.19 -19.10 -12.56
C PHE A 92 2.16 -17.94 -12.29
N ARG A 93 1.66 -16.83 -11.72
CA ARG A 93 2.46 -15.65 -11.39
C ARG A 93 3.29 -15.83 -10.13
N SER A 94 2.84 -16.67 -9.19
CA SER A 94 3.56 -17.02 -7.96
C SER A 94 4.56 -18.16 -8.14
N THR A 95 4.42 -18.97 -9.19
CA THR A 95 5.38 -20.01 -9.57
C THR A 95 6.08 -19.65 -10.88
N SER A 96 6.86 -18.58 -10.90
CA SER A 96 7.93 -18.44 -11.89
C SER A 96 9.27 -18.15 -11.18
N PRO A 97 10.38 -18.80 -11.59
CA PRO A 97 11.66 -18.78 -10.88
C PRO A 97 12.33 -17.40 -10.78
#